data_AF-A0A7S0JBG7-F1
#
_entry.id   AF-A0A7S0JBG7-F1
#
_cell.length_a   1.000
_cell.length_b   1.000
_cell.length_c   1.000
_cell.angle_alpha   90.00
_cell.angle_beta   90.00
_cell.angle_gamma   90.00
#
_symmetry.space_group_name_H-M   'P 1'
#
loop_
_entity.id
_entity.type
_entity.pdbx_description
1 polymer ?
#
loop_
_entity_poly.entity_id
_entity_poly.type
_entity_poly.pdbx_seq_one_letter_code
_entity_poly.pdbx_strand_id
1 'polypeptide(L)'
;MSVLRLLRTPRLVAGLLAGRAACTACEDDREASQIDALEVDSSAGGNEGLRRFETLPMNDALAFLSPPTPPTPPPALEEQATPGLQEATEALQRKVDHLKALLEERASVDAEAWRVQKAVQHQEEADAEKLMALLRAHEEAYAADLEETKAEIEGRIVLRMREEQEVLAAKHDEQLAHLEQAYVAQLKKNEEVVVAAAQQRIDAAVAARSAELITNHDAALLTERKAFAEKLFGLHVQVDALAAAWSFDSRYKRASHAAHQLSAAVLSLEESLSGRSALSAASQVAALPSLAQRLDDPLLGEAAARLGPVAEAAALSQLQARFEVASKAARIAALVPQNSGLWGRLLASAVWTLSLGGDALPGDAARSEASAVLGKAERHLARGELQEAARAVRTLRGPPAAACSGWLAAAEDRLLLEQVMAVAKAEASLAVSALS
;
A
#
# COMPACT_ATOMS: atom_id res chain seq x y z
N MET A 1 -38.21 -13.25 -39.45
CA MET A 1 -37.72 -14.62 -39.72
C MET A 1 -36.91 -15.07 -38.52
N SER A 2 -36.97 -16.36 -38.16
CA SER A 2 -36.39 -16.86 -36.91
C SER A 2 -35.60 -18.16 -37.15
N VAL A 3 -34.27 -18.10 -37.01
CA VAL A 3 -33.37 -19.26 -36.87
C VAL A 3 -32.30 -18.81 -35.86
N LEU A 4 -32.35 -19.15 -34.56
CA LEU A 4 -32.34 -20.45 -33.87
C LEU A 4 -30.95 -21.10 -33.78
N ARG A 5 -30.48 -21.22 -32.52
CA ARG A 5 -29.83 -22.42 -31.95
C ARG A 5 -28.35 -22.68 -32.35
N LEU A 6 -27.53 -23.43 -31.59
CA LEU A 6 -27.77 -24.31 -30.42
C LEU A 6 -26.44 -24.56 -29.63
N LEU A 7 -26.52 -25.23 -28.45
CA LEU A 7 -25.43 -25.83 -27.65
C LEU A 7 -24.53 -24.84 -26.85
N ARG A 8 -24.00 -25.16 -25.65
CA ARG A 8 -24.31 -26.21 -24.65
C ARG A 8 -23.77 -25.79 -23.27
N THR A 9 -24.48 -26.15 -22.19
CA THR A 9 -23.86 -26.45 -20.87
C THR A 9 -23.88 -27.99 -20.70
N PRO A 10 -23.06 -28.61 -19.82
CA PRO A 10 -23.45 -28.70 -18.39
C PRO A 10 -22.32 -28.88 -17.34
N ARG A 11 -22.69 -28.62 -16.07
CA ARG A 11 -22.34 -29.35 -14.82
C ARG A 11 -20.88 -29.45 -14.28
N LEU A 12 -20.82 -29.12 -12.98
CA LEU A 12 -20.14 -29.84 -11.87
C LEU A 12 -18.60 -29.99 -11.86
N VAL A 13 -17.99 -29.32 -10.89
CA VAL A 13 -17.02 -29.93 -9.96
C VAL A 13 -17.47 -29.61 -8.54
N ALA A 14 -17.24 -30.51 -7.58
CA ALA A 14 -17.53 -30.29 -6.16
C ALA A 14 -16.43 -30.92 -5.29
N GLY A 15 -16.22 -30.39 -4.09
CA GLY A 15 -15.61 -31.10 -2.97
C GLY A 15 -14.31 -30.51 -2.40
N LEU A 16 -14.23 -30.57 -1.06
CA LEU A 16 -13.02 -30.52 -0.21
C LEU A 16 -12.28 -29.16 -0.20
N LEU A 17 -11.71 -28.71 0.93
CA LEU A 17 -11.10 -29.45 2.03
C LEU A 17 -11.62 -29.04 3.43
N ALA A 18 -11.43 -29.93 4.40
CA ALA A 18 -11.58 -29.62 5.83
C ALA A 18 -10.21 -29.21 6.42
N GLY A 19 -10.18 -28.13 7.21
CA GLY A 19 -9.00 -27.68 7.96
C GLY A 19 -9.18 -27.92 9.46
N ARG A 20 -8.72 -29.08 9.96
CA ARG A 20 -8.70 -29.41 11.39
C ARG A 20 -7.25 -29.43 11.88
N ALA A 21 -6.87 -28.43 12.66
CA ALA A 21 -5.60 -28.38 13.37
C ALA A 21 -5.85 -28.14 14.86
N ALA A 22 -5.08 -28.82 15.69
CA ALA A 22 -5.00 -28.64 17.14
C ALA A 22 -3.50 -28.58 17.52
N CYS A 23 -3.21 -28.48 18.82
CA CYS A 23 -1.88 -28.23 19.39
C CYS A 23 -1.38 -26.78 19.17
N THR A 24 -0.53 -26.23 20.03
CA THR A 24 0.20 -26.84 21.17
C THR A 24 -0.20 -26.24 22.53
N ALA A 25 0.06 -27.02 23.59
CA ALA A 25 0.15 -26.51 24.97
C ALA A 25 1.63 -26.21 25.30
N CYS A 26 1.95 -26.14 26.61
CA CYS A 26 3.25 -25.79 27.21
C CYS A 26 3.59 -24.29 27.10
N GLU A 27 4.25 -23.65 28.08
CA GLU A 27 4.27 -23.76 29.56
C GLU A 27 5.19 -22.64 30.08
N ASP A 28 5.30 -22.50 31.41
CA ASP A 28 6.32 -21.74 32.14
C ASP A 28 6.38 -20.19 32.00
N ASP A 29 6.88 -19.44 33.00
CA ASP A 29 6.71 -19.56 34.47
C ASP A 29 7.18 -18.22 35.12
N ARG A 30 6.63 -17.86 36.29
CA ARG A 30 7.08 -16.77 37.20
C ARG A 30 7.10 -15.33 36.60
N GLU A 31 7.32 -14.24 37.34
CA GLU A 31 7.58 -13.99 38.78
C GLU A 31 6.62 -12.91 39.35
N ALA A 32 6.43 -12.92 40.68
CA ALA A 32 6.35 -11.77 41.62
C ALA A 32 5.43 -10.52 41.33
N SER A 33 4.84 -9.84 42.32
CA SER A 33 4.64 -10.08 43.77
C SER A 33 3.90 -8.87 44.38
N GLN A 34 3.05 -9.09 45.42
CA GLN A 34 2.56 -8.07 46.38
C GLN A 34 1.68 -6.94 45.74
N ILE A 35 0.66 -6.39 46.39
CA ILE A 35 0.56 -5.92 47.78
C ILE A 35 -0.81 -6.25 48.38
N ASP A 36 -0.76 -6.74 49.62
CA ASP A 36 -1.69 -6.66 50.76
C ASP A 36 -3.21 -6.63 50.52
N ALA A 37 -3.86 -7.71 50.96
CA ALA A 37 -5.19 -7.62 51.56
C ALA A 37 -5.06 -7.13 53.01
N LEU A 38 -5.99 -6.30 53.47
CA LEU A 38 -6.16 -5.98 54.89
C LEU A 38 -7.44 -6.61 55.43
N GLU A 39 -7.27 -7.76 56.07
CA GLU A 39 -8.21 -8.24 57.07
C GLU A 39 -8.20 -7.27 58.26
N VAL A 40 -9.37 -6.93 58.79
CA VAL A 40 -9.50 -6.23 60.08
C VAL A 40 -10.55 -6.98 60.89
N ASP A 41 -10.09 -7.89 61.74
CA ASP A 41 -10.94 -8.59 62.69
C ASP A 41 -10.29 -8.62 64.09
N SER A 42 -11.12 -8.36 65.09
CA SER A 42 -11.00 -8.69 66.51
C SER A 42 -9.61 -8.68 67.19
N SER A 43 -9.42 -7.71 68.09
CA SER A 43 -8.55 -7.88 69.26
C SER A 43 -9.25 -7.39 70.53
N ALA A 44 -9.45 -8.29 71.49
CA ALA A 44 -9.97 -7.97 72.81
C ALA A 44 -8.82 -7.89 73.82
N GLY A 45 -8.83 -6.86 74.68
CA GLY A 45 -7.89 -6.67 75.77
C GLY A 45 -8.40 -5.58 76.70
N GLY A 46 -8.45 -5.85 78.01
CA GLY A 46 -9.15 -5.00 78.98
C GLY A 46 -8.28 -4.52 80.15
N ASN A 47 -8.97 -4.26 81.26
CA ASN A 47 -8.51 -3.96 82.62
C ASN A 47 -8.16 -2.48 82.98
N GLU A 48 -8.96 -1.97 83.93
CA GLU A 48 -8.56 -1.37 85.21
C GLU A 48 -7.68 -0.09 85.23
N GLY A 49 -8.23 1.02 85.75
CA GLY A 49 -7.54 2.33 85.79
C GLY A 49 -8.07 3.39 86.78
N LEU A 50 -8.32 3.00 88.04
CA LEU A 50 -8.60 3.81 89.25
C LEU A 50 -8.72 5.37 89.16
N ARG A 51 -9.87 5.90 89.62
CA ARG A 51 -10.07 6.99 90.64
C ARG A 51 -11.60 7.21 90.81
N ARG A 52 -12.25 7.05 91.98
CA ARG A 52 -12.21 7.83 93.24
C ARG A 52 -12.49 9.33 93.04
N PHE A 53 -13.44 9.98 93.71
CA PHE A 53 -14.15 9.70 94.98
C PHE A 53 -15.68 9.51 94.73
N GLU A 54 -16.47 8.70 95.46
CA GLU A 54 -16.89 8.80 96.89
C GLU A 54 -17.57 10.16 97.17
N THR A 55 -18.91 10.36 97.24
CA THR A 55 -20.09 9.70 97.87
C THR A 55 -20.13 9.70 99.41
N LEU A 56 -21.05 10.49 99.99
CA LEU A 56 -21.58 10.30 101.36
C LEU A 56 -23.04 10.77 101.49
N PRO A 57 -23.99 9.86 101.72
CA PRO A 57 -25.29 10.13 102.35
C PRO A 57 -25.47 9.35 103.67
N MET A 58 -25.88 10.05 104.75
CA MET A 58 -26.22 9.47 106.08
C MET A 58 -25.04 8.73 106.79
N ASN A 59 -25.08 8.33 108.07
CA ASN A 59 -26.19 8.24 109.02
C ASN A 59 -25.76 8.32 110.51
N ASP A 60 -26.73 8.68 111.37
CA ASP A 60 -27.01 8.26 112.77
C ASP A 60 -26.00 8.25 113.95
N ALA A 61 -26.63 8.47 115.12
CA ALA A 61 -26.37 7.93 116.47
C ALA A 61 -25.21 8.46 117.35
N LEU A 62 -25.61 9.14 118.45
CA LEU A 62 -25.39 8.80 119.88
C LEU A 62 -25.62 10.09 120.72
N ALA A 63 -26.27 10.17 121.88
CA ALA A 63 -27.26 9.42 122.67
C ALA A 63 -27.09 9.91 124.14
N PHE A 64 -28.17 9.94 124.95
CA PHE A 64 -28.21 10.42 126.35
C PHE A 64 -27.96 11.94 126.53
N LEU A 65 -28.55 12.65 127.51
CA LEU A 65 -29.30 12.25 128.72
C LEU A 65 -30.77 12.74 128.74
N SER A 66 -31.51 12.36 129.78
CA SER A 66 -32.97 12.52 129.96
C SER A 66 -33.32 13.39 131.21
N PRO A 67 -34.61 13.74 131.48
CA PRO A 67 -35.05 14.72 132.51
C PRO A 67 -35.33 14.01 133.89
N PRO A 68 -36.28 14.34 134.81
CA PRO A 68 -37.22 15.49 134.97
C PRO A 68 -37.55 16.01 136.42
N THR A 69 -38.24 17.17 136.50
CA THR A 69 -39.26 17.59 137.51
C THR A 69 -38.88 17.77 139.03
N PRO A 70 -39.70 17.48 140.08
CA PRO A 70 -40.14 18.48 141.11
C PRO A 70 -39.83 18.02 142.58
N PRO A 71 -40.54 18.39 143.70
CA PRO A 71 -41.53 19.45 144.05
C PRO A 71 -40.98 20.43 145.17
N THR A 72 -41.55 20.89 146.31
CA THR A 72 -42.75 20.58 147.18
C THR A 72 -43.09 21.72 148.19
N PRO A 73 -44.37 21.91 148.62
CA PRO A 73 -44.80 22.56 149.90
C PRO A 73 -44.73 21.53 151.08
N PRO A 74 -45.45 21.59 152.23
CA PRO A 74 -46.29 22.63 152.89
C PRO A 74 -45.62 23.14 154.20
N PRO A 75 -46.07 22.98 155.50
CA PRO A 75 -47.23 22.31 156.15
C PRO A 75 -48.33 23.30 156.66
N ALA A 76 -49.21 22.85 157.57
CA ALA A 76 -50.18 23.66 158.34
C ALA A 76 -50.50 23.00 159.71
N LEU A 77 -51.02 23.77 160.69
CA LEU A 77 -52.03 23.42 161.74
C LEU A 77 -52.15 24.53 162.82
N GLU A 78 -53.40 24.77 163.31
CA GLU A 78 -53.88 25.03 164.71
C GLU A 78 -53.04 25.85 165.74
N GLU A 79 -53.57 26.64 166.70
CA GLU A 79 -54.94 27.05 167.14
C GLU A 79 -54.85 28.27 168.13
N GLN A 80 -55.98 28.70 168.73
CA GLN A 80 -56.15 29.53 169.96
C GLN A 80 -56.27 31.08 169.79
N ALA A 81 -56.84 31.74 170.82
CA ALA A 81 -57.84 32.79 170.58
C ALA A 81 -57.90 34.00 171.55
N THR A 82 -58.20 35.19 170.99
CA THR A 82 -58.97 36.34 171.58
C THR A 82 -58.44 37.10 172.81
N PRO A 83 -58.96 38.32 173.16
CA PRO A 83 -59.54 39.41 172.33
C PRO A 83 -59.01 40.84 172.67
N GLY A 84 -59.43 41.87 171.91
CA GLY A 84 -59.52 43.27 172.42
C GLY A 84 -58.74 44.37 171.65
N LEU A 85 -59.25 45.58 171.36
CA LEU A 85 -60.56 46.00 170.81
C LEU A 85 -60.50 47.48 170.29
N GLN A 86 -61.28 47.78 169.24
CA GLN A 86 -61.98 49.05 168.93
C GLN A 86 -61.33 50.36 168.39
N GLU A 87 -60.02 50.67 168.45
CA GLU A 87 -59.53 51.93 167.82
C GLU A 87 -59.05 51.81 166.36
N ALA A 88 -58.72 50.61 165.88
CA ALA A 88 -58.21 50.41 164.52
C ALA A 88 -59.30 50.36 163.41
N THR A 89 -60.58 50.23 163.79
CA THR A 89 -61.67 49.86 162.88
C THR A 89 -62.07 50.94 161.88
N GLU A 90 -62.16 52.20 162.30
CA GLU A 90 -62.56 53.31 161.40
C GLU A 90 -61.47 53.65 160.37
N ALA A 91 -60.20 53.52 160.77
CA ALA A 91 -59.05 53.73 159.88
C ALA A 91 -58.91 52.61 158.82
N LEU A 92 -59.44 51.42 159.09
CA LEU A 92 -59.52 50.31 158.13
C LEU A 92 -60.67 50.49 157.13
N GLN A 93 -61.87 50.87 157.58
CA GLN A 93 -63.03 51.03 156.70
C GLN A 93 -62.78 52.03 155.56
N ARG A 94 -62.25 53.22 155.88
CA ARG A 94 -61.91 54.24 154.84
C ARG A 94 -60.87 53.74 153.84
N LYS A 95 -59.95 52.85 154.25
CA LYS A 95 -58.97 52.21 153.35
C LYS A 95 -59.61 51.12 152.50
N VAL A 96 -60.51 50.32 153.06
CA VAL A 96 -61.25 49.28 152.33
C VAL A 96 -62.12 49.89 151.23
N ASP A 97 -62.84 50.99 151.49
CA ASP A 97 -63.68 51.62 150.48
C ASP A 97 -62.86 52.37 149.42
N HIS A 98 -61.72 52.96 149.78
CA HIS A 98 -60.77 53.49 148.80
C HIS A 98 -60.16 52.37 147.92
N LEU A 99 -59.86 51.21 148.48
CA LEU A 99 -59.39 50.04 147.74
C LEU A 99 -60.47 49.45 146.81
N LYS A 100 -61.76 49.51 147.17
CA LYS A 100 -62.86 49.15 146.25
C LYS A 100 -62.90 50.07 145.03
N ALA A 101 -62.82 51.39 145.23
CA ALA A 101 -62.80 52.36 144.13
C ALA A 101 -61.61 52.11 143.19
N LEU A 102 -60.41 51.88 143.75
CA LEU A 102 -59.22 51.51 142.96
C LEU A 102 -59.33 50.15 142.27
N LEU A 103 -60.11 49.20 142.80
CA LEU A 103 -60.39 47.91 142.16
C LEU A 103 -61.42 48.03 141.03
N GLU A 104 -62.42 48.90 141.16
CA GLU A 104 -63.39 49.18 140.09
C GLU A 104 -62.74 49.99 138.95
N GLU A 105 -61.90 50.98 139.27
CA GLU A 105 -61.07 51.70 138.30
C GLU A 105 -60.07 50.76 137.62
N ARG A 106 -59.43 49.85 138.37
CA ARG A 106 -58.56 48.84 137.76
C ARG A 106 -59.33 47.84 136.89
N ALA A 107 -60.53 47.43 137.28
CA ALA A 107 -61.36 46.54 136.49
C ALA A 107 -61.86 47.21 135.19
N SER A 108 -62.11 48.52 135.18
CA SER A 108 -62.41 49.24 133.93
C SER A 108 -61.17 49.35 133.03
N VAL A 109 -59.99 49.62 133.61
CA VAL A 109 -58.70 49.61 132.88
C VAL A 109 -58.37 48.22 132.34
N ASP A 110 -58.59 47.14 133.09
CA ASP A 110 -58.38 45.76 132.62
C ASP A 110 -59.39 45.38 131.51
N ALA A 111 -60.63 45.88 131.58
CA ALA A 111 -61.65 45.71 130.53
C ALA A 111 -61.40 46.59 129.29
N GLU A 112 -60.64 47.69 129.41
CA GLU A 112 -60.14 48.49 128.28
C GLU A 112 -58.88 47.85 127.69
N ALA A 113 -57.95 47.38 128.52
CA ALA A 113 -56.78 46.64 128.10
C ALA A 113 -57.15 45.36 127.35
N TRP A 114 -58.18 44.62 127.78
CA TRP A 114 -58.68 43.46 127.02
C TRP A 114 -59.31 43.85 125.68
N ARG A 115 -60.04 44.97 125.62
CA ARG A 115 -60.59 45.50 124.36
C ARG A 115 -59.49 45.96 123.40
N VAL A 116 -58.45 46.63 123.91
CA VAL A 116 -57.27 47.03 123.14
C VAL A 116 -56.48 45.80 122.70
N GLN A 117 -56.21 44.84 123.58
CA GLN A 117 -55.52 43.59 123.23
C GLN A 117 -56.28 42.82 122.15
N LYS A 118 -57.61 42.72 122.25
CA LYS A 118 -58.42 42.05 121.22
C LYS A 118 -58.47 42.83 119.90
N ALA A 119 -58.45 44.16 119.93
CA ALA A 119 -58.33 44.98 118.73
C ALA A 119 -56.94 44.86 118.09
N VAL A 120 -55.87 44.81 118.90
CA VAL A 120 -54.49 44.53 118.46
C VAL A 120 -54.38 43.13 117.87
N GLN A 121 -54.92 42.10 118.51
CA GLN A 121 -54.93 40.73 117.96
C GLN A 121 -55.70 40.65 116.63
N HIS A 122 -56.88 41.27 116.53
CA HIS A 122 -57.61 41.33 115.26
C HIS A 122 -56.84 42.14 114.20
N GLN A 123 -56.05 43.15 114.59
CA GLN A 123 -55.19 43.88 113.67
C GLN A 123 -53.96 43.05 113.27
N GLU A 124 -53.33 42.32 114.18
CA GLU A 124 -52.23 41.38 113.92
C GLU A 124 -52.68 40.25 113.00
N GLU A 125 -53.87 39.69 113.22
CA GLU A 125 -54.52 38.71 112.34
C GLU A 125 -54.77 39.32 110.95
N ALA A 126 -55.37 40.50 110.86
CA ALA A 126 -55.64 41.17 109.58
C ALA A 126 -54.36 41.63 108.84
N ASP A 127 -53.29 42.01 109.56
CA ASP A 127 -52.00 42.38 108.99
C ASP A 127 -51.17 41.15 108.61
N ALA A 128 -51.33 40.02 109.30
CA ALA A 128 -50.82 38.72 108.89
C ALA A 128 -51.56 38.17 107.66
N GLU A 129 -52.89 38.32 107.57
CA GLU A 129 -53.66 37.99 106.37
C GLU A 129 -53.20 38.82 105.16
N LYS A 130 -53.02 40.14 105.33
CA LYS A 130 -52.44 41.02 104.29
C LYS A 130 -51.03 40.59 103.91
N LEU A 131 -50.16 40.28 104.88
CA LEU A 131 -48.80 39.83 104.62
C LEU A 131 -48.79 38.50 103.85
N MET A 132 -49.63 37.54 104.23
CA MET A 132 -49.79 36.25 103.52
C MET A 132 -50.44 36.41 102.14
N ALA A 133 -51.31 37.43 101.94
CA ALA A 133 -51.85 37.76 100.62
C ALA A 133 -50.78 38.41 99.72
N LEU A 134 -49.95 39.32 100.26
CA LEU A 134 -48.82 39.93 99.56
C LEU A 134 -47.74 38.90 99.23
N LEU A 135 -47.42 37.99 100.15
CA LEU A 135 -46.47 36.90 99.91
C LEU A 135 -46.97 35.97 98.80
N ARG A 136 -48.24 35.56 98.80
CA ARG A 136 -48.82 34.78 97.68
C ARG A 136 -48.79 35.55 96.37
N ALA A 137 -49.17 36.83 96.36
CA ALA A 137 -49.10 37.64 95.15
C ALA A 137 -47.66 37.81 94.62
N HIS A 138 -46.67 37.87 95.50
CA HIS A 138 -45.25 37.84 95.11
C HIS A 138 -44.79 36.46 94.64
N GLU A 139 -45.21 35.37 95.28
CA GLU A 139 -44.92 33.99 94.85
C GLU A 139 -45.54 33.69 93.48
N GLU A 140 -46.78 34.11 93.23
CA GLU A 140 -47.48 34.01 91.95
C GLU A 140 -46.80 34.85 90.87
N ALA A 141 -46.37 36.09 91.18
CA ALA A 141 -45.62 36.93 90.25
C ALA A 141 -44.23 36.32 89.92
N TYR A 142 -43.46 35.90 90.91
CA TYR A 142 -42.17 35.26 90.69
C TYR A 142 -42.29 33.90 89.97
N ALA A 143 -43.38 33.16 90.17
CA ALA A 143 -43.68 31.96 89.40
C ALA A 143 -43.91 32.29 87.91
N ALA A 144 -44.71 33.33 87.62
CA ALA A 144 -44.95 33.80 86.26
C ALA A 144 -43.64 34.30 85.60
N ASP A 145 -42.86 35.15 86.27
CA ASP A 145 -41.55 35.62 85.80
C ASP A 145 -40.60 34.45 85.50
N LEU A 146 -40.60 33.41 86.36
CA LEU A 146 -39.80 32.20 86.17
C LEU A 146 -40.33 31.28 85.07
N GLU A 147 -41.61 31.34 84.70
CA GLU A 147 -42.16 30.58 83.57
C GLU A 147 -41.95 31.32 82.24
N GLU A 148 -42.11 32.65 82.21
CA GLU A 148 -41.77 33.47 81.04
C GLU A 148 -40.28 33.38 80.71
N THR A 149 -39.39 33.56 81.71
CA THR A 149 -37.94 33.44 81.47
C THR A 149 -37.49 32.02 81.11
N LYS A 150 -38.14 30.95 81.61
CA LYS A 150 -37.91 29.58 81.12
C LYS A 150 -38.35 29.44 79.67
N ALA A 151 -39.57 29.87 79.33
CA ALA A 151 -40.10 29.78 77.97
C ALA A 151 -39.24 30.57 76.96
N GLU A 152 -38.71 31.73 77.36
CA GLU A 152 -37.71 32.45 76.56
C GLU A 152 -36.41 31.65 76.40
N ILE A 153 -35.86 31.08 77.48
CA ILE A 153 -34.60 30.32 77.44
C ILE A 153 -34.76 29.05 76.58
N GLU A 154 -35.85 28.30 76.77
CA GLU A 154 -36.20 27.12 75.97
C GLU A 154 -36.44 27.50 74.50
N GLY A 155 -37.15 28.60 74.23
CA GLY A 155 -37.32 29.15 72.88
C GLY A 155 -35.99 29.48 72.21
N ARG A 156 -35.08 30.16 72.92
CA ARG A 156 -33.72 30.48 72.43
C ARG A 156 -32.87 29.22 72.21
N ILE A 157 -33.02 28.19 73.05
CA ILE A 157 -32.33 26.90 72.89
C ILE A 157 -32.86 26.15 71.66
N VAL A 158 -34.18 26.07 71.48
CA VAL A 158 -34.81 25.41 70.32
C VAL A 158 -34.49 26.13 69.01
N LEU A 159 -34.45 27.47 69.02
CA LEU A 159 -34.00 28.24 67.86
C LEU A 159 -32.53 27.94 67.53
N ARG A 160 -31.62 27.99 68.51
CA ARG A 160 -30.21 27.66 68.28
C ARG A 160 -30.02 26.22 67.80
N MET A 161 -30.75 25.25 68.35
CA MET A 161 -30.69 23.85 67.90
C MET A 161 -31.16 23.69 66.45
N ARG A 162 -32.12 24.50 65.98
CA ARG A 162 -32.53 24.53 64.56
C ARG A 162 -31.46 25.19 63.69
N GLU A 163 -30.93 26.35 64.10
CA GLU A 163 -29.83 27.03 63.41
C GLU A 163 -28.59 26.11 63.29
N GLU A 164 -28.23 25.39 64.35
CA GLU A 164 -27.15 24.40 64.36
C GLU A 164 -27.45 23.20 63.45
N GLN A 165 -28.70 22.70 63.42
CA GLN A 165 -29.12 21.63 62.50
C GLN A 165 -29.13 22.07 61.04
N GLU A 166 -29.61 23.28 60.72
CA GLU A 166 -29.60 23.85 59.37
C GLU A 166 -28.17 24.10 58.89
N VAL A 167 -27.28 24.61 59.76
CA VAL A 167 -25.85 24.79 59.46
C VAL A 167 -25.11 23.45 59.31
N LEU A 168 -25.50 22.40 60.03
CA LEU A 168 -24.93 21.06 59.84
C LEU A 168 -25.44 20.39 58.57
N ALA A 169 -26.74 20.51 58.26
CA ALA A 169 -27.32 20.03 57.01
C ALA A 169 -26.65 20.70 55.80
N ALA A 170 -26.57 22.03 55.79
CA ALA A 170 -25.89 22.78 54.72
C ALA A 170 -24.43 22.34 54.53
N LYS A 171 -23.67 22.10 55.61
CA LYS A 171 -22.30 21.58 55.53
C LYS A 171 -22.22 20.16 54.98
N HIS A 172 -23.20 19.30 55.27
CA HIS A 172 -23.26 17.97 54.70
C HIS A 172 -23.65 18.00 53.22
N ASP A 173 -24.59 18.86 52.83
CA ASP A 173 -24.95 19.07 51.42
C ASP A 173 -23.78 19.66 50.61
N GLU A 174 -23.03 20.62 51.17
CA GLU A 174 -21.77 21.13 50.61
C GLU A 174 -20.71 20.02 50.44
N GLN A 175 -20.55 19.16 51.45
CA GLN A 175 -19.61 18.03 51.40
C GLN A 175 -20.02 17.00 50.33
N LEU A 176 -21.30 16.65 50.25
CA LEU A 176 -21.84 15.74 49.23
C LEU A 176 -21.65 16.33 47.84
N ALA A 177 -22.05 17.59 47.61
CA ALA A 177 -21.88 18.26 46.33
C ALA A 177 -20.40 18.37 45.91
N HIS A 178 -19.48 18.62 46.85
CA HIS A 178 -18.04 18.62 46.58
C HIS A 178 -17.50 17.22 46.22
N LEU A 179 -17.94 16.17 46.94
CA LEU A 179 -17.56 14.79 46.64
C LEU A 179 -18.11 14.33 45.28
N GLU A 180 -19.37 14.61 44.98
CA GLU A 180 -19.99 14.34 43.67
C GLU A 180 -19.24 15.03 42.53
N GLN A 181 -18.91 16.32 42.69
CA GLN A 181 -18.11 17.06 41.71
C GLN A 181 -16.72 16.45 41.53
N ALA A 182 -16.06 16.02 42.61
CA ALA A 182 -14.77 15.34 42.56
C ALA A 182 -14.86 13.99 41.83
N TYR A 183 -15.87 13.17 42.12
CA TYR A 183 -16.09 11.89 41.44
C TYR A 183 -16.44 12.07 39.96
N VAL A 184 -17.32 13.02 39.61
CA VAL A 184 -17.64 13.33 38.21
C VAL A 184 -16.41 13.85 37.46
N ALA A 185 -15.55 14.64 38.10
CA ALA A 185 -14.29 15.09 37.52
C ALA A 185 -13.25 13.95 37.35
N GLN A 186 -13.24 12.95 38.25
CA GLN A 186 -12.41 11.75 38.10
C GLN A 186 -12.93 10.84 36.98
N LEU A 187 -14.25 10.60 36.92
CA LEU A 187 -14.87 9.78 35.88
C LEU A 187 -14.60 10.37 34.49
N LYS A 188 -14.80 11.68 34.28
CA LYS A 188 -14.50 12.35 33.01
C LYS A 188 -13.03 12.21 32.59
N LYS A 189 -12.09 12.39 33.53
CA LYS A 189 -10.65 12.18 33.25
C LYS A 189 -10.34 10.73 32.88
N ASN A 190 -10.98 9.76 33.54
CA ASN A 190 -10.81 8.35 33.21
C ASN A 190 -11.42 8.00 31.85
N GLU A 191 -12.59 8.55 31.51
CA GLU A 191 -13.21 8.44 30.18
C GLU A 191 -12.31 9.06 29.09
N GLU A 192 -11.81 10.28 29.30
CA GLU A 192 -10.88 10.97 28.38
C GLU A 192 -9.61 10.14 28.14
N VAL A 193 -8.99 9.58 29.20
CA VAL A 193 -7.81 8.71 29.08
C VAL A 193 -8.12 7.40 28.36
N VAL A 194 -9.25 6.75 28.67
CA VAL A 194 -9.67 5.51 28.01
C VAL A 194 -10.01 5.73 26.53
N VAL A 195 -10.70 6.83 26.19
CA VAL A 195 -11.02 7.21 24.81
C VAL A 195 -9.77 7.57 24.03
N ALA A 196 -8.84 8.34 24.60
CA ALA A 196 -7.56 8.67 23.96
C ALA A 196 -6.71 7.41 23.73
N ALA A 197 -6.63 6.50 24.70
CA ALA A 197 -5.93 5.23 24.55
C ALA A 197 -6.59 4.30 23.52
N ALA A 198 -7.93 4.31 23.41
CA ALA A 198 -8.66 3.57 22.39
C ALA A 198 -8.43 4.15 20.98
N GLN A 199 -8.47 5.48 20.84
CA GLN A 199 -8.14 6.18 19.58
C GLN A 199 -6.72 5.86 19.13
N GLN A 200 -5.72 6.02 20.00
CA GLN A 200 -4.31 5.68 19.69
C GLN A 200 -4.14 4.22 19.25
N ARG A 201 -4.87 3.27 19.85
CA ARG A 201 -4.85 1.85 19.43
C ARG A 201 -5.50 1.64 18.06
N ILE A 202 -6.59 2.34 17.76
CA ILE A 202 -7.26 2.29 16.45
C ILE A 202 -6.35 2.90 15.38
N ASP A 203 -5.79 4.08 15.63
CA ASP A 203 -4.90 4.78 14.70
C ASP A 203 -3.62 3.98 14.43
N ALA A 204 -3.02 3.38 15.46
CA ALA A 204 -1.87 2.49 15.30
C ALA A 204 -2.23 1.23 14.49
N ALA A 205 -3.39 0.63 14.71
CA ALA A 205 -3.85 -0.53 13.94
C ALA A 205 -4.15 -0.18 12.47
N VAL A 206 -4.75 0.99 12.21
CA VAL A 206 -5.00 1.50 10.85
C VAL A 206 -3.69 1.87 10.15
N ALA A 207 -2.73 2.46 10.84
CA ALA A 207 -1.40 2.75 10.31
C ALA A 207 -0.63 1.47 9.96
N ALA A 208 -0.60 0.48 10.86
CA ALA A 208 0.00 -0.82 10.60
C ALA A 208 -0.67 -1.52 9.41
N ARG A 209 -2.01 -1.58 9.39
CA ARG A 209 -2.75 -2.27 8.32
C ARG A 209 -2.67 -1.58 6.97
N SER A 210 -2.59 -0.25 6.93
CA SER A 210 -2.35 0.47 5.68
C SER A 210 -0.92 0.28 5.17
N ALA A 211 0.10 0.24 6.04
CA ALA A 211 1.46 -0.11 5.67
C ALA A 211 1.59 -1.55 5.13
N GLU A 212 0.88 -2.51 5.74
CA GLU A 212 0.77 -3.88 5.20
C GLU A 212 0.11 -3.88 3.81
N LEU A 213 -0.99 -3.15 3.62
CA LEU A 213 -1.68 -3.12 2.33
C LEU A 213 -0.84 -2.47 1.22
N ILE A 214 -0.09 -1.40 1.55
CA ILE A 214 0.84 -0.76 0.61
C ILE A 214 1.97 -1.72 0.22
N THR A 215 2.65 -2.33 1.19
CA THR A 215 3.79 -3.24 0.88
C THR A 215 3.36 -4.49 0.13
N ASN A 216 2.17 -5.05 0.42
CA ASN A 216 1.58 -6.14 -0.37
C ASN A 216 1.18 -5.70 -1.78
N HIS A 217 0.65 -4.48 -1.95
CA HIS A 217 0.29 -3.95 -3.27
C HIS A 217 1.54 -3.68 -4.13
N ASP A 218 2.57 -3.06 -3.57
CA ASP A 218 3.86 -2.85 -4.27
C ASP A 218 4.53 -4.17 -4.64
N ALA A 219 4.49 -5.18 -3.76
CA ALA A 219 4.98 -6.52 -4.06
C ALA A 219 4.22 -7.17 -5.23
N ALA A 220 2.89 -7.05 -5.26
CA ALA A 220 2.05 -7.53 -6.36
C ALA A 220 2.32 -6.79 -7.68
N LEU A 221 2.43 -5.46 -7.65
CA LEU A 221 2.81 -4.67 -8.83
C LEU A 221 4.20 -5.06 -9.35
N LEU A 222 5.15 -5.40 -8.47
CA LEU A 222 6.48 -5.85 -8.87
C LEU A 222 6.48 -7.28 -9.45
N THR A 223 5.63 -8.20 -9.00
CA THR A 223 5.51 -9.53 -9.63
C THR A 223 4.77 -9.45 -10.97
N GLU A 224 3.71 -8.65 -11.07
CA GLU A 224 3.05 -8.39 -12.35
C GLU A 224 4.00 -7.76 -13.37
N ARG A 225 4.72 -6.69 -13.00
CA ARG A 225 5.68 -6.02 -13.89
C ARG A 225 6.78 -6.95 -14.38
N LYS A 226 7.28 -7.87 -13.54
CA LYS A 226 8.23 -8.92 -13.95
C LYS A 226 7.61 -9.89 -14.95
N ALA A 227 6.43 -10.43 -14.65
CA ALA A 227 5.71 -11.34 -15.54
C ALA A 227 5.31 -10.69 -16.88
N PHE A 228 5.07 -9.37 -16.91
CA PHE A 228 4.89 -8.62 -18.16
C PHE A 228 6.21 -8.42 -18.92
N ALA A 229 7.31 -8.10 -18.24
CA ALA A 229 8.62 -7.97 -18.87
C ALA A 229 9.10 -9.30 -19.49
N GLU A 230 8.90 -10.42 -18.81
CA GLU A 230 9.20 -11.77 -19.31
C GLU A 230 8.39 -12.11 -20.58
N LYS A 231 7.09 -11.77 -20.59
CA LYS A 231 6.22 -11.93 -21.77
C LYS A 231 6.67 -11.05 -22.94
N LEU A 232 7.03 -9.79 -22.67
CA LEU A 232 7.53 -8.86 -23.69
C LEU A 232 8.87 -9.32 -24.27
N PHE A 233 9.79 -9.83 -23.44
CA PHE A 233 11.04 -10.41 -23.90
C PHE A 233 10.81 -11.67 -24.76
N GLY A 234 9.93 -12.58 -24.32
CA GLY A 234 9.54 -13.75 -25.11
C GLY A 234 8.93 -13.39 -26.47
N LEU A 235 8.09 -12.36 -26.53
CA LEU A 235 7.53 -11.83 -27.78
C LEU A 235 8.61 -11.18 -28.67
N HIS A 236 9.54 -10.42 -28.10
CA HIS A 236 10.66 -9.82 -28.85
C HIS A 236 11.53 -10.89 -29.50
N VAL A 237 11.91 -11.95 -28.77
CA VAL A 237 12.69 -13.07 -29.32
C VAL A 237 11.92 -13.81 -30.43
N GLN A 238 10.59 -13.93 -30.32
CA GLN A 238 9.75 -14.50 -31.38
C GLN A 238 9.69 -13.60 -32.62
N VAL A 239 9.57 -12.27 -32.45
CA VAL A 239 9.59 -11.30 -33.55
C VAL A 239 10.95 -11.31 -34.27
N ASP A 240 12.05 -11.35 -33.53
CA ASP A 240 13.41 -11.39 -34.09
C ASP A 240 13.66 -12.70 -34.85
N ALA A 241 13.21 -13.84 -34.31
CA ALA A 241 13.29 -15.14 -34.98
C ALA A 241 12.44 -15.16 -36.28
N LEU A 242 11.25 -14.58 -36.26
CA LEU A 242 10.40 -14.44 -37.45
C LEU A 242 11.02 -13.48 -38.48
N ALA A 243 11.61 -12.36 -38.05
CA ALA A 243 12.31 -11.43 -38.92
C ALA A 243 13.55 -12.07 -39.56
N ALA A 244 14.33 -12.84 -38.80
CA ALA A 244 15.45 -13.61 -39.31
C ALA A 244 14.98 -14.64 -40.35
N ALA A 245 13.98 -15.47 -40.02
CA ALA A 245 13.43 -16.48 -40.93
C ALA A 245 12.84 -15.88 -42.21
N TRP A 246 12.12 -14.76 -42.13
CA TRP A 246 11.57 -14.07 -43.30
C TRP A 246 12.67 -13.36 -44.13
N SER A 247 13.72 -12.85 -43.48
CA SER A 247 14.88 -12.32 -44.19
C SER A 247 15.63 -13.42 -44.95
N PHE A 248 15.71 -14.64 -44.40
CA PHE A 248 16.30 -15.80 -45.06
C PHE A 248 15.42 -16.28 -46.22
N ASP A 249 14.12 -16.55 -45.99
CA ASP A 249 13.17 -16.98 -47.01
C ASP A 249 13.09 -16.00 -48.19
N SER A 250 13.04 -14.69 -47.91
CA SER A 250 13.01 -13.68 -48.97
C SER A 250 14.33 -13.56 -49.74
N ARG A 251 15.49 -13.80 -49.11
CA ARG A 251 16.80 -13.89 -49.79
C ARG A 251 16.87 -15.14 -50.65
N TYR A 252 16.55 -16.30 -50.07
CA TYR A 252 16.51 -17.60 -50.76
C TYR A 252 15.63 -17.53 -52.00
N LYS A 253 14.39 -17.02 -51.90
CA LYS A 253 13.47 -16.88 -53.04
C LYS A 253 13.99 -15.93 -54.10
N ARG A 254 14.63 -14.81 -53.73
CA ARG A 254 15.23 -13.87 -54.70
C ARG A 254 16.41 -14.49 -55.44
N ALA A 255 17.35 -15.10 -54.73
CA ALA A 255 18.53 -15.74 -55.30
C ALA A 255 18.17 -16.99 -56.13
N SER A 256 17.26 -17.85 -55.64
CA SER A 256 16.71 -18.99 -56.39
C SER A 256 16.04 -18.53 -57.69
N HIS A 257 15.18 -17.51 -57.64
CA HIS A 257 14.54 -16.96 -58.82
C HIS A 257 15.55 -16.33 -59.79
N ALA A 258 16.57 -15.63 -59.30
CA ALA A 258 17.63 -15.06 -60.13
C ALA A 258 18.51 -16.15 -60.78
N ALA A 259 18.87 -17.21 -60.05
CA ALA A 259 19.60 -18.37 -60.57
C ALA A 259 18.77 -19.13 -61.62
N HIS A 260 17.45 -19.29 -61.39
CA HIS A 260 16.54 -19.85 -62.40
C HIS A 260 16.45 -18.95 -63.65
N GLN A 261 16.29 -17.62 -63.49
CA GLN A 261 16.29 -16.68 -64.63
C GLN A 261 17.61 -16.73 -65.41
N LEU A 262 18.75 -16.82 -64.73
CA LEU A 262 20.07 -16.93 -65.33
C LEU A 262 20.23 -18.26 -66.08
N SER A 263 19.83 -19.39 -65.47
CA SER A 263 19.84 -20.70 -66.15
C SER A 263 18.97 -20.73 -67.41
N ALA A 264 17.79 -20.09 -67.37
CA ALA A 264 16.90 -19.96 -68.52
C ALA A 264 17.48 -19.05 -69.61
N ALA A 265 18.08 -17.91 -69.24
CA ALA A 265 18.78 -17.02 -70.18
C ALA A 265 19.92 -17.78 -70.89
N VAL A 266 20.79 -18.46 -70.13
CA VAL A 266 21.89 -19.28 -70.63
C VAL A 266 21.42 -20.38 -71.59
N LEU A 267 20.37 -21.14 -71.23
CA LEU A 267 19.81 -22.18 -72.10
C LEU A 267 19.19 -21.59 -73.38
N SER A 268 18.48 -20.47 -73.29
CA SER A 268 17.90 -19.80 -74.48
C SER A 268 18.99 -19.25 -75.43
N LEU A 269 20.13 -18.85 -74.87
CA LEU A 269 21.30 -18.36 -75.60
C LEU A 269 22.04 -19.53 -76.27
N GLU A 270 22.16 -20.68 -75.61
CA GLU A 270 22.63 -21.95 -76.19
C GLU A 270 21.74 -22.43 -77.35
N GLU A 271 20.43 -22.29 -77.23
CA GLU A 271 19.46 -22.57 -78.29
C GLU A 271 19.64 -21.64 -79.51
N SER A 272 19.93 -20.35 -79.27
CA SER A 272 20.20 -19.38 -80.35
C SER A 272 21.55 -19.61 -81.05
N LEU A 273 22.62 -19.90 -80.30
CA LEU A 273 23.95 -20.16 -80.86
C LEU A 273 24.08 -21.51 -81.58
N SER A 274 23.19 -22.45 -81.26
CA SER A 274 23.01 -23.69 -82.03
C SER A 274 22.02 -23.53 -83.20
N GLY A 275 21.46 -22.33 -83.42
CA GLY A 275 20.57 -22.01 -84.54
C GLY A 275 19.18 -22.63 -84.46
N ARG A 276 18.75 -23.05 -83.26
CA ARG A 276 17.46 -23.73 -83.02
C ARG A 276 16.34 -22.80 -82.56
N SER A 277 16.67 -21.63 -82.01
CA SER A 277 15.68 -20.59 -81.67
C SER A 277 15.76 -19.38 -82.61
N ALA A 278 14.62 -18.73 -82.84
CA ALA A 278 14.51 -17.48 -83.59
C ALA A 278 14.68 -16.21 -82.70
N LEU A 279 15.06 -16.39 -81.43
CA LEU A 279 15.31 -15.30 -80.50
C LEU A 279 16.74 -14.79 -80.68
N SER A 280 16.92 -13.47 -80.80
CA SER A 280 18.26 -12.89 -80.95
C SER A 280 19.06 -13.01 -79.65
N ALA A 281 20.28 -13.54 -79.75
CA ALA A 281 21.23 -13.65 -78.63
C ALA A 281 21.40 -12.31 -77.91
N ALA A 282 21.45 -11.22 -78.69
CA ALA A 282 21.27 -9.82 -78.28
C ALA A 282 20.38 -9.59 -77.05
N SER A 283 19.14 -10.10 -77.09
CA SER A 283 18.13 -9.86 -76.05
C SER A 283 18.49 -10.53 -74.71
N GLN A 284 19.17 -11.66 -74.75
CA GLN A 284 19.58 -12.44 -73.58
C GLN A 284 20.90 -11.91 -73.01
N VAL A 285 21.86 -11.54 -73.88
CA VAL A 285 23.09 -10.85 -73.48
C VAL A 285 22.77 -9.54 -72.74
N ALA A 286 21.82 -8.75 -73.25
CA ALA A 286 21.38 -7.51 -72.61
C ALA A 286 20.71 -7.73 -71.23
N ALA A 287 20.20 -8.93 -70.94
CA ALA A 287 19.62 -9.26 -69.64
C ALA A 287 20.68 -9.61 -68.57
N LEU A 288 21.84 -10.16 -68.96
CA LEU A 288 22.88 -10.65 -68.03
C LEU A 288 23.33 -9.60 -66.98
N PRO A 289 23.59 -8.32 -67.31
CA PRO A 289 23.97 -7.32 -66.29
C PRO A 289 22.90 -7.12 -65.22
N SER A 290 21.62 -7.20 -65.59
CA SER A 290 20.49 -7.07 -64.66
C SER A 290 20.27 -8.31 -63.77
N LEU A 291 20.85 -9.46 -64.16
CA LEU A 291 20.87 -10.68 -63.36
C LEU A 291 22.09 -10.72 -62.43
N ALA A 292 23.26 -10.25 -62.88
CA ALA A 292 24.44 -10.06 -62.02
C ALA A 292 24.10 -9.19 -60.80
N GLN A 293 23.46 -8.04 -61.03
CA GLN A 293 22.98 -7.12 -59.98
C GLN A 293 21.89 -7.69 -59.05
N ARG A 294 21.33 -8.89 -59.34
CA ARG A 294 20.35 -9.57 -58.47
C ARG A 294 20.95 -10.74 -57.70
N LEU A 295 22.14 -11.17 -58.08
CA LEU A 295 22.93 -12.22 -57.44
C LEU A 295 24.09 -11.65 -56.61
N ASP A 296 24.31 -10.32 -56.68
CA ASP A 296 25.44 -9.59 -56.10
C ASP A 296 26.82 -10.11 -56.53
N ASP A 297 26.88 -10.76 -57.72
CA ASP A 297 28.12 -11.35 -58.26
C ASP A 297 28.90 -10.35 -59.16
N PRO A 298 30.15 -9.99 -58.79
CA PRO A 298 31.02 -9.16 -59.62
C PRO A 298 31.56 -9.89 -60.87
N LEU A 299 31.70 -11.22 -60.86
CA LEU A 299 32.32 -11.97 -61.96
C LEU A 299 31.41 -12.00 -63.19
N LEU A 300 30.12 -12.33 -63.02
CA LEU A 300 29.12 -12.20 -64.09
C LEU A 300 28.95 -10.73 -64.52
N GLY A 301 29.10 -9.78 -63.60
CA GLY A 301 29.09 -8.35 -63.89
C GLY A 301 30.21 -7.93 -64.87
N GLU A 302 31.46 -8.29 -64.57
CA GLU A 302 32.59 -8.06 -65.48
C GLU A 302 32.45 -8.84 -66.80
N ALA A 303 32.01 -10.09 -66.74
CA ALA A 303 31.83 -10.94 -67.91
C ALA A 303 30.78 -10.35 -68.88
N ALA A 304 29.65 -9.88 -68.36
CA ALA A 304 28.62 -9.21 -69.14
C ALA A 304 29.05 -7.82 -69.64
N ALA A 305 29.86 -7.07 -68.87
CA ALA A 305 30.43 -5.80 -69.32
C ALA A 305 31.37 -5.98 -70.53
N ARG A 306 32.15 -7.07 -70.57
CA ARG A 306 33.03 -7.41 -71.71
C ARG A 306 32.27 -7.84 -72.98
N LEU A 307 30.99 -8.24 -72.87
CA LEU A 307 30.16 -8.56 -74.03
C LEU A 307 29.62 -7.32 -74.77
N GLY A 308 29.48 -6.17 -74.11
CA GLY A 308 29.11 -4.90 -74.76
C GLY A 308 27.94 -5.04 -75.76
N PRO A 309 28.06 -4.47 -76.98
CA PRO A 309 27.09 -4.64 -78.05
C PRO A 309 27.39 -5.83 -78.99
N VAL A 310 28.12 -6.85 -78.54
CA VAL A 310 28.53 -8.05 -79.34
C VAL A 310 27.35 -9.04 -79.47
N ALA A 311 26.23 -8.48 -79.91
CA ALA A 311 24.88 -9.02 -79.84
C ALA A 311 24.51 -9.90 -81.05
N GLU A 312 25.28 -9.82 -82.13
CA GLU A 312 25.08 -10.53 -83.41
C GLU A 312 26.02 -11.73 -83.59
N ALA A 313 26.41 -12.39 -82.49
CA ALA A 313 27.23 -13.60 -82.52
C ALA A 313 26.54 -14.71 -83.35
N ALA A 314 27.13 -15.03 -84.51
CA ALA A 314 26.51 -15.88 -85.51
C ALA A 314 26.46 -17.37 -85.08
N ALA A 315 25.43 -18.09 -85.55
CA ALA A 315 25.32 -19.54 -85.36
C ALA A 315 26.51 -20.27 -86.02
N LEU A 316 26.90 -21.44 -85.51
CA LEU A 316 28.11 -22.13 -85.98
C LEU A 316 28.04 -22.51 -87.47
N SER A 317 26.87 -22.95 -87.93
CA SER A 317 26.57 -23.18 -89.35
C SER A 317 26.65 -21.91 -90.21
N GLN A 318 26.22 -20.77 -89.66
CA GLN A 318 26.33 -19.46 -90.33
C GLN A 318 27.80 -18.99 -90.38
N LEU A 319 28.61 -19.26 -89.37
CA LEU A 319 30.05 -19.01 -89.38
C LEU A 319 30.80 -19.93 -90.35
N GLN A 320 30.41 -21.20 -90.49
CA GLN A 320 30.94 -22.10 -91.52
C GLN A 320 30.59 -21.59 -92.93
N ALA A 321 29.33 -21.23 -93.19
CA ALA A 321 28.91 -20.67 -94.48
C ALA A 321 29.60 -19.34 -94.81
N ARG A 322 29.75 -18.44 -93.83
CA ARG A 322 30.56 -17.21 -93.98
C ARG A 322 32.05 -17.52 -94.18
N PHE A 323 32.56 -18.60 -93.58
CA PHE A 323 33.96 -19.00 -93.78
C PHE A 323 34.22 -19.50 -95.19
N GLU A 324 33.31 -20.26 -95.82
CA GLU A 324 33.49 -20.65 -97.23
C GLU A 324 33.62 -19.45 -98.15
N VAL A 325 32.82 -18.41 -97.95
CA VAL A 325 32.91 -17.16 -98.73
C VAL A 325 34.24 -16.44 -98.44
N ALA A 326 34.64 -16.36 -97.16
CA ALA A 326 35.91 -15.76 -96.76
C ALA A 326 37.13 -16.54 -97.24
N SER A 327 37.11 -17.88 -97.25
CA SER A 327 38.24 -18.73 -97.68
C SER A 327 38.39 -18.69 -99.21
N LYS A 328 37.29 -18.66 -99.96
CA LYS A 328 37.28 -18.40 -101.41
C LYS A 328 37.83 -17.00 -101.72
N ALA A 329 37.38 -15.97 -101.00
CA ALA A 329 37.88 -14.60 -101.15
C ALA A 329 39.37 -14.47 -100.78
N ALA A 330 39.83 -15.13 -99.72
CA ALA A 330 41.22 -15.13 -99.28
C ALA A 330 42.13 -15.92 -100.23
N ARG A 331 41.68 -17.07 -100.76
CA ARG A 331 42.38 -17.80 -101.83
C ARG A 331 42.58 -16.93 -103.06
N ILE A 332 41.56 -16.20 -103.51
CA ILE A 332 41.68 -15.22 -104.61
C ILE A 332 42.62 -14.08 -104.22
N ALA A 333 42.52 -13.54 -103.00
CA ALA A 333 43.38 -12.46 -102.53
C ALA A 333 44.87 -12.85 -102.41
N ALA A 334 45.18 -14.13 -102.20
CA ALA A 334 46.54 -14.66 -102.21
C ALA A 334 47.14 -14.80 -103.62
N LEU A 335 46.33 -14.70 -104.69
CA LEU A 335 46.78 -14.65 -106.09
C LEU A 335 47.06 -13.22 -106.59
N VAL A 336 46.81 -12.20 -105.77
CA VAL A 336 46.94 -10.79 -106.17
C VAL A 336 48.35 -10.29 -105.83
N PRO A 337 49.24 -10.07 -106.81
CA PRO A 337 50.56 -9.52 -106.54
C PRO A 337 50.45 -8.11 -105.95
N GLN A 338 51.37 -7.79 -105.04
CA GLN A 338 51.35 -6.53 -104.32
C GLN A 338 51.47 -5.36 -105.31
N ASN A 339 50.57 -4.37 -105.19
CA ASN A 339 50.39 -3.19 -106.06
C ASN A 339 49.58 -3.38 -107.38
N SER A 340 49.02 -4.54 -107.70
CA SER A 340 48.33 -4.76 -109.01
C SER A 340 46.91 -4.18 -109.19
N GLY A 341 46.42 -3.38 -108.23
CA GLY A 341 45.12 -2.69 -108.30
C GLY A 341 43.90 -3.59 -108.56
N LEU A 342 42.85 -3.01 -109.16
CA LEU A 342 41.61 -3.73 -109.54
C LEU A 342 41.84 -4.79 -110.61
N TRP A 343 42.73 -4.55 -111.58
CA TRP A 343 43.01 -5.48 -112.67
C TRP A 343 43.63 -6.79 -112.20
N GLY A 344 44.56 -6.74 -111.24
CA GLY A 344 45.11 -7.96 -110.65
C GLY A 344 44.09 -8.77 -109.85
N ARG A 345 43.05 -8.14 -109.28
CA ARG A 345 41.91 -8.86 -108.67
C ARG A 345 41.05 -9.57 -109.71
N LEU A 346 40.78 -8.93 -110.85
CA LEU A 346 40.05 -9.56 -111.95
C LEU A 346 40.83 -10.74 -112.54
N LEU A 347 42.12 -10.56 -112.80
CA LEU A 347 43.01 -11.63 -113.26
C LEU A 347 43.11 -12.78 -112.25
N ALA A 348 43.27 -12.48 -110.96
CA ALA A 348 43.23 -13.48 -109.89
C ALA A 348 41.92 -14.28 -109.88
N SER A 349 40.77 -13.62 -110.08
CA SER A 349 39.47 -14.31 -110.12
C SER A 349 39.31 -15.20 -111.36
N ALA A 350 39.80 -14.77 -112.53
CA ALA A 350 39.79 -15.58 -113.75
C ALA A 350 40.79 -16.76 -113.68
N VAL A 351 41.98 -16.54 -113.12
CA VAL A 351 42.95 -17.60 -112.86
C VAL A 351 42.38 -18.62 -111.87
N TRP A 352 41.61 -18.18 -110.86
CA TRP A 352 40.94 -19.10 -109.93
C TRP A 352 39.82 -19.91 -110.59
N THR A 353 38.99 -19.33 -111.48
CA THR A 353 37.95 -20.11 -112.19
C THR A 353 38.51 -21.06 -113.25
N LEU A 354 39.67 -20.74 -113.85
CA LEU A 354 40.41 -21.65 -114.75
C LEU A 354 41.20 -22.72 -113.97
N SER A 355 41.66 -22.42 -112.75
CA SER A 355 42.33 -23.37 -111.86
C SER A 355 41.31 -24.26 -111.15
N LEU A 356 40.76 -25.24 -111.88
CA LEU A 356 39.77 -26.22 -111.40
C LEU A 356 40.24 -27.05 -110.19
N GLY A 357 40.13 -26.49 -108.99
CA GLY A 357 40.20 -27.18 -107.69
C GLY A 357 41.54 -27.80 -107.28
N GLY A 358 42.54 -27.85 -108.17
CA GLY A 358 43.81 -28.54 -107.95
C GLY A 358 44.90 -27.70 -107.27
N ASP A 359 45.69 -28.36 -106.43
CA ASP A 359 46.98 -27.85 -105.95
C ASP A 359 48.02 -27.75 -107.09
N ALA A 360 49.11 -27.04 -106.82
CA ALA A 360 50.32 -26.95 -107.64
C ALA A 360 50.20 -26.28 -109.03
N LEU A 361 50.00 -24.95 -109.03
CA LEU A 361 50.71 -24.09 -109.99
C LEU A 361 52.11 -23.78 -109.40
N PRO A 362 53.23 -24.12 -110.08
CA PRO A 362 54.56 -23.93 -109.53
C PRO A 362 55.01 -22.46 -109.60
N GLY A 363 55.31 -21.86 -108.44
CA GLY A 363 55.85 -20.51 -108.34
C GLY A 363 55.87 -19.95 -106.92
N ASP A 364 54.69 -19.79 -106.31
CA ASP A 364 54.52 -18.99 -105.09
C ASP A 364 54.44 -19.83 -103.80
N ALA A 365 55.50 -19.80 -102.99
CA ALA A 365 55.50 -20.39 -101.64
C ALA A 365 54.37 -19.80 -100.77
N ALA A 366 54.20 -18.48 -100.79
CA ALA A 366 53.16 -17.77 -100.04
C ALA A 366 51.73 -18.17 -100.42
N ARG A 367 51.49 -18.64 -101.66
CA ARG A 367 50.20 -19.17 -102.10
C ARG A 367 49.91 -20.52 -101.45
N SER A 368 50.91 -21.40 -101.40
CA SER A 368 50.84 -22.72 -100.75
C SER A 368 50.63 -22.61 -99.24
N GLU A 369 51.35 -21.69 -98.59
CA GLU A 369 51.18 -21.41 -97.16
C GLU A 369 49.75 -20.92 -96.85
N ALA A 370 49.22 -19.98 -97.63
CA ALA A 370 47.87 -19.46 -97.43
C ALA A 370 46.78 -20.53 -97.69
N SER A 371 46.91 -21.35 -98.73
CA SER A 371 45.95 -22.42 -99.01
C SER A 371 46.01 -23.54 -97.97
N ALA A 372 47.20 -23.92 -97.49
CA ALA A 372 47.39 -24.92 -96.45
C ALA A 372 46.85 -24.48 -95.09
N VAL A 373 47.04 -23.20 -94.71
CA VAL A 373 46.47 -22.62 -93.49
C VAL A 373 44.94 -22.57 -93.55
N LEU A 374 44.36 -22.11 -94.67
CA LEU A 374 42.90 -22.12 -94.86
C LEU A 374 42.35 -23.56 -94.85
N GLY A 375 42.98 -24.50 -95.56
CA GLY A 375 42.60 -25.90 -95.55
C GLY A 375 42.81 -26.61 -94.20
N LYS A 376 43.66 -26.08 -93.31
CA LYS A 376 43.72 -26.51 -91.90
C LYS A 376 42.53 -25.94 -91.11
N ALA A 377 42.21 -24.66 -91.27
CA ALA A 377 41.06 -24.04 -90.63
C ALA A 377 39.71 -24.67 -91.05
N GLU A 378 39.53 -25.01 -92.33
CA GLU A 378 38.35 -25.73 -92.83
C GLU A 378 38.18 -27.09 -92.13
N ARG A 379 39.28 -27.82 -91.88
CA ARG A 379 39.27 -29.10 -91.14
C ARG A 379 38.93 -28.94 -89.66
N HIS A 380 39.41 -27.89 -88.99
CA HIS A 380 39.02 -27.60 -87.60
C HIS A 380 37.55 -27.16 -87.51
N LEU A 381 37.06 -26.33 -88.43
CA LEU A 381 35.64 -25.94 -88.49
C LEU A 381 34.70 -27.11 -88.77
N ALA A 382 35.10 -28.07 -89.59
CA ALA A 382 34.35 -29.31 -89.82
C ALA A 382 34.25 -30.20 -88.57
N ARG A 383 35.11 -30.00 -87.56
CA ARG A 383 35.08 -30.68 -86.26
C ARG A 383 34.41 -29.85 -85.15
N GLY A 384 34.02 -28.60 -85.44
CA GLY A 384 33.52 -27.65 -84.43
C GLY A 384 34.62 -26.97 -83.60
N GLU A 385 35.90 -27.18 -83.92
CA GLU A 385 37.08 -26.66 -83.19
C GLU A 385 37.31 -25.15 -83.50
N LEU A 386 36.33 -24.29 -83.22
CA LEU A 386 36.31 -22.87 -83.59
C LEU A 386 37.56 -22.11 -83.12
N GLN A 387 38.04 -22.38 -81.90
CA GLN A 387 39.24 -21.75 -81.35
C GLN A 387 40.51 -22.12 -82.13
N GLU A 388 40.64 -23.36 -82.61
CA GLU A 388 41.79 -23.79 -83.41
C GLU A 388 41.73 -23.26 -84.83
N ALA A 389 40.51 -23.18 -85.41
CA ALA A 389 40.30 -22.54 -86.70
C ALA A 389 40.63 -21.04 -86.68
N ALA A 390 40.16 -20.30 -85.67
CA ALA A 390 40.48 -18.89 -85.49
C ALA A 390 42.00 -18.67 -85.33
N ARG A 391 42.67 -19.48 -84.49
CA ARG A 391 44.14 -19.48 -84.35
C ARG A 391 44.85 -19.74 -85.68
N ALA A 392 44.38 -20.68 -86.49
CA ALA A 392 44.96 -20.97 -87.80
C ALA A 392 44.81 -19.78 -88.76
N VAL A 393 43.60 -19.24 -88.93
CA VAL A 393 43.33 -18.10 -89.82
C VAL A 393 44.10 -16.84 -89.38
N ARG A 394 44.34 -16.68 -88.07
CA ARG A 394 45.16 -15.59 -87.49
C ARG A 394 46.66 -15.70 -87.78
N THR A 395 47.16 -16.79 -88.37
CA THR A 395 48.54 -16.89 -88.89
C THR A 395 48.72 -16.34 -90.31
N LEU A 396 47.63 -16.11 -91.06
CA LEU A 396 47.66 -15.49 -92.38
C LEU A 396 48.24 -14.06 -92.30
N ARG A 397 48.90 -13.61 -93.36
CA ARG A 397 49.48 -12.25 -93.47
C ARG A 397 49.08 -11.59 -94.79
N GLY A 398 49.05 -10.26 -94.81
CA GLY A 398 48.79 -9.47 -96.02
C GLY A 398 47.33 -9.59 -96.54
N PRO A 399 47.10 -9.49 -97.87
CA PRO A 399 45.75 -9.42 -98.43
C PRO A 399 44.79 -10.59 -98.09
N PRO A 400 45.20 -11.88 -97.96
CA PRO A 400 44.27 -12.92 -97.50
C PRO A 400 43.81 -12.73 -96.04
N ALA A 401 44.68 -12.21 -95.16
CA ALA A 401 44.29 -11.91 -93.78
C ALA A 401 43.24 -10.77 -93.72
N ALA A 402 43.39 -9.75 -94.58
CA ALA A 402 42.39 -8.69 -94.72
C ALA A 402 41.03 -9.24 -95.20
N ALA A 403 41.03 -10.21 -96.13
CA ALA A 403 39.80 -10.87 -96.59
C ALA A 403 39.10 -11.71 -95.50
N CYS A 404 39.86 -12.34 -94.60
CA CYS A 404 39.32 -13.10 -93.47
C CYS A 404 38.98 -12.25 -92.23
N SER A 405 39.38 -10.97 -92.18
CA SER A 405 39.26 -10.12 -90.98
C SER A 405 37.84 -10.04 -90.39
N GLY A 406 36.82 -9.80 -91.23
CA GLY A 406 35.42 -9.75 -90.80
C GLY A 406 34.82 -11.11 -90.42
N TRP A 407 35.48 -12.22 -90.76
CA TRP A 407 35.14 -13.55 -90.23
C TRP A 407 35.84 -13.82 -88.90
N LEU A 408 37.13 -13.43 -88.78
CA LEU A 408 37.88 -13.51 -87.53
C LEU A 408 37.20 -12.75 -86.40
N ALA A 409 36.73 -11.52 -86.65
CA ALA A 409 35.97 -10.75 -85.67
C ALA A 409 34.74 -11.52 -85.17
N ALA A 410 33.87 -11.96 -86.09
CA ALA A 410 32.66 -12.73 -85.74
C ALA A 410 32.94 -14.09 -85.08
N ALA A 411 34.13 -14.67 -85.26
CA ALA A 411 34.59 -15.86 -84.55
C ALA A 411 35.14 -15.55 -83.15
N GLU A 412 35.88 -14.46 -82.97
CA GLU A 412 36.38 -14.00 -81.67
C GLU A 412 35.22 -13.50 -80.79
N ASP A 413 34.26 -12.76 -81.36
CA ASP A 413 32.97 -12.37 -80.75
C ASP A 413 32.21 -13.58 -80.19
N ARG A 414 32.12 -14.66 -80.98
CA ARG A 414 31.46 -15.90 -80.54
C ARG A 414 32.27 -16.63 -79.46
N LEU A 415 33.60 -16.66 -79.54
CA LEU A 415 34.44 -17.31 -78.53
C LEU A 415 34.36 -16.57 -77.18
N LEU A 416 34.26 -15.24 -77.19
CA LEU A 416 33.97 -14.45 -75.98
C LEU A 416 32.61 -14.82 -75.38
N LEU A 417 31.58 -14.96 -76.21
CA LEU A 417 30.24 -15.34 -75.77
C LEU A 417 30.19 -16.77 -75.21
N GLU A 418 30.85 -17.74 -75.86
CA GLU A 418 31.01 -19.11 -75.35
C GLU A 418 31.78 -19.15 -74.02
N GLN A 419 32.78 -18.28 -73.83
CA GLN A 419 33.49 -18.13 -72.56
C GLN A 419 32.60 -17.53 -71.46
N VAL A 420 31.81 -16.48 -71.76
CA VAL A 420 30.89 -15.90 -70.77
C VAL A 420 29.73 -16.85 -70.45
N MET A 421 29.27 -17.66 -71.40
CA MET A 421 28.34 -18.76 -71.11
C MET A 421 28.93 -19.78 -70.14
N ALA A 422 30.23 -20.12 -70.26
CA ALA A 422 30.87 -21.04 -69.33
C ALA A 422 30.93 -20.48 -67.90
N VAL A 423 31.24 -19.17 -67.75
CA VAL A 423 31.16 -18.46 -66.46
C VAL A 423 29.71 -18.47 -65.95
N ALA A 424 28.74 -18.07 -66.76
CA ALA A 424 27.33 -18.04 -66.37
C ALA A 424 26.79 -19.44 -65.98
N LYS A 425 27.24 -20.52 -66.63
CA LYS A 425 26.91 -21.90 -66.22
C LYS A 425 27.54 -22.27 -64.87
N ALA A 426 28.79 -21.86 -64.62
CA ALA A 426 29.44 -22.04 -63.33
C ALA A 426 28.69 -21.29 -62.23
N GLU A 427 28.43 -19.99 -62.41
CA GLU A 427 27.73 -19.16 -61.42
C GLU A 427 26.26 -19.59 -61.21
N ALA A 428 25.58 -20.10 -62.24
CA ALA A 428 24.27 -20.76 -62.06
C ALA A 428 24.35 -21.94 -61.07
N SER A 429 25.38 -22.79 -61.23
CA SER A 429 25.57 -23.95 -60.37
C SER A 429 26.04 -23.58 -58.96
N LEU A 430 26.93 -22.57 -58.84
CA LEU A 430 27.40 -22.05 -57.57
C LEU A 430 26.26 -21.40 -56.79
N ALA A 431 25.47 -20.53 -57.42
CA ALA A 431 24.29 -19.91 -56.80
C ALA A 431 23.27 -20.95 -56.33
N VAL A 432 23.02 -22.01 -57.10
CA VAL A 432 22.15 -23.13 -56.66
C VAL A 432 22.77 -23.89 -55.48
N SER A 433 24.08 -24.14 -55.46
CA SER A 433 24.76 -24.81 -54.35
C SER A 433 24.90 -23.95 -53.08
N ALA A 434 24.92 -22.62 -53.21
CA ALA A 434 24.94 -21.68 -52.10
C ALA A 434 23.55 -21.46 -51.45
N LEU A 435 22.52 -22.11 -52.01
CA LEU A 435 21.15 -22.09 -51.51
C LEU A 435 20.75 -23.38 -50.77
N SER A 436 21.61 -24.42 -50.81
CA SER A 436 21.38 -25.74 -50.18
C SER A 436 22.26 -25.96 -48.95
#